data_AF-A0A954I9V8-F1
#
_entry.id   AF-A0A954I9V8-F1
#
_cell.length_a   1.000
_cell.length_b   1.000
_cell.length_c   1.000
_cell.angle_alpha   90.00
_cell.angle_beta   90.00
_cell.angle_gamma   90.00
#
_symmetry.space_group_name_H-M   'P 1'
#
loop_
_entity.id
_entity.type
_entity.pdbx_description
1 polymer ?
#
loop_
_entity_poly.entity_id
_entity_poly.type
_entity_poly.pdbx_seq_one_letter_code
_entity_poly.pdbx_strand_id
1 'polypeptide(L)'
;EKQVERRTRELEATRQQLILCLARAAEHRDNDTGNHVIRVGRYAALIAQQLGYPAERLEMLEQAAQLHDVGKIGVPDSILFKPGRLDPDEYGLMKRHCALGKQIIEPISEKEWAILKAHTRIGESMLHVRSSSLLMLAARIAQTHHERWDGRGYPLGLKGEDIPLEGRIVAVADVFDALSSKRPYKDPMPREQCFSILQEGRGSQFDPMVVDAFFECSEQIIETQIDLMDEESQIPKNDWEAIAATAIEESQSEKDSKA
;
A
#
# COMPACT_ATOMS: atom_id res chain seq x y z
N GLU A 1 -9.58 -19.66 31.14
CA GLU A 1 -9.89 -18.43 30.40
C GLU A 1 -8.70 -17.49 30.23
N LYS A 2 -8.11 -16.91 31.30
CA LYS A 2 -6.96 -15.98 31.18
C LYS A 2 -5.76 -16.48 30.34
N GLN A 3 -5.45 -17.77 30.41
CA GLN A 3 -4.34 -18.37 29.65
C GLN A 3 -4.68 -18.63 28.17
N VAL A 4 -5.96 -18.88 27.86
CA VAL A 4 -6.44 -18.98 26.47
C VAL A 4 -6.40 -17.60 25.84
N GLU A 5 -6.93 -16.59 26.53
CA GLU A 5 -6.92 -15.20 26.08
C GLU A 5 -5.51 -14.67 25.86
N ARG A 6 -4.58 -14.96 26.79
CA ARG A 6 -3.16 -14.59 26.63
C ARG A 6 -2.54 -15.22 25.39
N ARG A 7 -2.76 -16.52 25.18
CA ARG A 7 -2.25 -17.23 23.99
C ARG A 7 -2.88 -16.74 22.69
N THR A 8 -4.16 -16.40 22.70
CA THR A 8 -4.83 -15.80 21.54
C THR A 8 -4.22 -14.44 21.21
N ARG A 9 -3.99 -13.57 22.19
CA ARG A 9 -3.32 -12.27 21.96
C ARG A 9 -1.87 -12.43 21.48
N GLU A 10 -1.11 -13.36 22.06
CA GLU A 10 0.25 -13.69 21.62
C GLU A 10 0.25 -14.17 20.16
N LEU A 11 -0.72 -15.00 19.77
CA LEU A 11 -0.87 -15.50 18.40
C LEU A 11 -1.22 -14.38 17.43
N GLU A 12 -2.18 -13.52 17.77
CA GLU A 12 -2.58 -12.38 16.93
C GLU A 12 -1.44 -11.36 16.78
N ALA A 13 -0.72 -11.04 17.86
CA ALA A 13 0.45 -10.16 17.80
C ALA A 13 1.55 -10.75 16.90
N THR A 14 1.82 -12.05 17.01
CA THR A 14 2.79 -12.74 16.15
C THR A 14 2.34 -12.71 14.68
N ARG A 15 1.04 -12.95 14.42
CA ARG A 15 0.48 -12.89 13.08
C ARG A 15 0.66 -11.50 12.46
N GLN A 16 0.33 -10.44 13.21
CA GLN A 16 0.49 -9.07 12.78
C GLN A 16 1.96 -8.72 12.48
N GLN A 17 2.89 -9.17 13.33
CA GLN A 17 4.32 -8.97 13.09
C GLN A 17 4.79 -9.66 11.80
N LEU A 18 4.34 -10.90 11.54
CA LEU A 18 4.72 -11.62 10.32
C LEU A 18 4.21 -10.91 9.05
N ILE A 19 3.01 -10.35 9.09
CA ILE A 19 2.44 -9.58 7.98
C ILE A 19 3.29 -8.34 7.70
N LEU A 20 3.60 -7.57 8.74
CA LEU A 20 4.45 -6.39 8.62
C LEU A 20 5.85 -6.74 8.13
N CYS A 21 6.44 -7.85 8.58
CA CYS A 21 7.73 -8.32 8.10
C CYS A 21 7.69 -8.65 6.60
N LEU A 22 6.65 -9.33 6.13
CA LEU A 22 6.48 -9.67 4.72
C LEU A 22 6.25 -8.43 3.85
N ALA A 23 5.39 -7.51 4.31
CA ALA A 23 5.12 -6.25 3.64
C ALA A 23 6.42 -5.43 3.47
N ARG A 24 7.17 -5.26 4.57
CA ARG A 24 8.46 -4.55 4.57
C ARG A 24 9.52 -5.23 3.71
N ALA A 25 9.51 -6.56 3.62
CA ALA A 25 10.43 -7.28 2.76
C ALA A 25 10.20 -6.98 1.27
N ALA A 26 8.94 -6.77 0.87
CA ALA A 26 8.62 -6.32 -0.48
C ALA A 26 8.99 -4.86 -0.71
N GLU A 27 8.67 -3.96 0.23
CA GLU A 27 9.02 -2.52 0.13
C GLU A 27 10.52 -2.25 0.15
N HIS A 28 11.32 -3.04 0.87
CA HIS A 28 12.78 -2.88 0.88
C HIS A 28 13.40 -3.04 -0.51
N ARG A 29 12.69 -3.66 -1.46
CA ARG A 29 13.09 -3.73 -2.87
C ARG A 29 12.65 -2.52 -3.71
N ASP A 30 11.78 -1.65 -3.22
CA ASP A 30 11.18 -0.54 -4.00
C ASP A 30 11.47 0.85 -3.40
N ASN A 31 12.38 0.94 -2.42
CA ASN A 31 12.77 2.17 -1.71
C ASN A 31 11.60 2.92 -1.02
N ASP A 32 10.43 2.30 -0.90
CA ASP A 32 9.35 2.80 -0.06
C ASP A 32 9.67 2.46 1.40
N THR A 33 9.32 3.37 2.31
CA THR A 33 9.54 3.18 3.75
C THR A 33 8.50 2.25 4.33
N GLY A 34 8.86 1.55 5.42
CA GLY A 34 7.95 0.65 6.14
C GLY A 34 6.64 1.29 6.63
N ASN A 35 6.55 2.62 6.61
CA ASN A 35 5.36 3.36 6.99
C ASN A 35 4.31 3.46 5.87
N HIS A 36 4.70 3.33 4.59
CA HIS A 36 3.77 3.34 3.46
C HIS A 36 2.72 2.23 3.59
N VAL A 37 3.14 0.96 3.72
CA VAL A 37 2.19 -0.15 3.92
C VAL A 37 1.27 0.08 5.12
N ILE A 38 1.78 0.64 6.22
CA ILE A 38 0.98 0.93 7.42
C ILE A 38 -0.07 2.00 7.12
N ARG A 39 0.30 3.10 6.46
CA ARG A 39 -0.61 4.18 6.05
C ARG A 39 -1.69 3.67 5.10
N VAL A 40 -1.32 2.95 4.04
CA VAL A 40 -2.28 2.34 3.10
C VAL A 40 -3.27 1.44 3.82
N GLY A 41 -2.80 0.62 4.76
CA GLY A 41 -3.67 -0.22 5.58
C GLY A 41 -4.69 0.58 6.39
N ARG A 42 -4.25 1.63 7.09
CA ARG A 42 -5.12 2.48 7.91
C ARG A 42 -6.11 3.28 7.06
N TYR A 43 -5.67 3.82 5.93
CA TYR A 43 -6.54 4.51 4.99
C TYR A 43 -7.64 3.58 4.48
N ALA A 44 -7.28 2.36 4.11
CA ALA A 44 -8.25 1.35 3.68
C ALA A 44 -9.29 1.07 4.76
N ALA A 45 -8.88 0.95 6.03
CA ALA A 45 -9.82 0.74 7.14
C ALA A 45 -10.75 1.94 7.37
N LEU A 46 -10.24 3.17 7.34
CA LEU A 46 -11.05 4.39 7.50
C LEU A 46 -12.09 4.54 6.38
N ILE A 47 -11.69 4.33 5.13
CA ILE A 47 -12.60 4.36 3.98
C ILE A 47 -13.66 3.26 4.11
N ALA A 48 -13.25 2.05 4.49
CA ALA A 48 -14.17 0.93 4.66
C ALA A 48 -15.18 1.17 5.77
N GLN A 49 -14.74 1.72 6.90
CA GLN A 49 -15.61 2.09 8.02
C GLN A 49 -16.70 3.06 7.54
N GLN A 50 -16.31 4.07 6.76
CA GLN A 50 -17.25 5.06 6.23
C GLN A 50 -18.26 4.45 5.25
N LEU A 51 -17.84 3.43 4.49
CA LEU A 51 -18.74 2.63 3.63
C LEU A 51 -19.65 1.65 4.40
N GLY A 52 -19.56 1.60 5.73
CA GLY A 52 -20.34 0.69 6.57
C GLY A 52 -19.83 -0.75 6.58
N TYR A 53 -18.53 -0.99 6.36
CA TYR A 53 -17.95 -2.32 6.57
C TYR A 53 -18.18 -2.79 8.01
N PRO A 54 -18.41 -4.10 8.23
CA PRO A 54 -18.53 -4.65 9.58
C PRO A 54 -17.30 -4.36 10.42
N ALA A 55 -17.49 -3.81 11.62
CA ALA A 55 -16.41 -3.36 12.50
C ALA A 55 -15.42 -4.49 12.84
N GLU A 56 -15.94 -5.71 13.00
CA GLU A 56 -15.15 -6.91 13.26
C GLU A 56 -14.25 -7.33 12.08
N ARG A 57 -14.42 -6.74 10.90
CA ARG A 57 -13.61 -7.03 9.70
C ARG A 57 -12.62 -5.91 9.35
N LEU A 58 -12.72 -4.73 9.98
CA LEU A 58 -11.86 -3.59 9.66
C LEU A 58 -10.38 -3.90 9.92
N GLU A 59 -10.07 -4.52 11.06
CA GLU A 59 -8.69 -4.92 11.39
C GLU A 59 -8.13 -5.92 10.37
N MET A 60 -8.96 -6.85 9.90
CA MET A 60 -8.57 -7.82 8.87
C MET A 60 -8.28 -7.12 7.53
N LEU A 61 -9.08 -6.12 7.17
CA LEU A 61 -8.86 -5.34 5.96
C LEU A 61 -7.57 -4.52 6.04
N GLU A 62 -7.33 -3.85 7.16
CA GLU A 62 -6.10 -3.09 7.42
C GLU A 62 -4.86 -3.98 7.23
N GLN A 63 -4.86 -5.16 7.89
CA GLN A 63 -3.77 -6.12 7.81
C GLN A 63 -3.61 -6.71 6.39
N ALA A 64 -4.70 -6.96 5.68
CA ALA A 64 -4.64 -7.51 4.33
C ALA A 64 -4.13 -6.49 3.30
N ALA A 65 -4.51 -5.22 3.44
CA ALA A 65 -4.09 -4.13 2.57
C ALA A 65 -2.57 -3.88 2.61
N GLN A 66 -1.93 -4.11 3.75
CA GLN A 66 -0.47 -4.03 3.89
C GLN A 66 0.30 -5.00 2.97
N LEU A 67 -0.35 -6.05 2.45
CA LEU A 67 0.27 -7.03 1.56
C LEU A 67 0.01 -6.79 0.07
N HIS A 68 -0.64 -5.67 -0.31
CA HIS A 68 -1.06 -5.41 -1.69
C HIS A 68 0.09 -5.56 -2.70
N ASP A 69 1.29 -5.11 -2.30
CA ASP A 69 2.48 -5.09 -3.15
C ASP A 69 3.50 -6.21 -2.90
N VAL A 70 3.15 -7.24 -2.12
CA VAL A 70 4.09 -8.32 -1.76
C VAL A 70 4.66 -9.04 -2.99
N GLY A 71 3.93 -9.01 -4.11
CA GLY A 71 4.35 -9.58 -5.38
C GLY A 71 5.57 -8.92 -6.02
N LYS A 72 5.94 -7.70 -5.60
CA LYS A 72 7.15 -7.02 -6.07
C LYS A 72 8.41 -7.84 -5.79
N ILE A 73 8.40 -8.75 -4.79
CA ILE A 73 9.46 -9.73 -4.52
C ILE A 73 9.82 -10.60 -5.75
N GLY A 74 8.87 -10.87 -6.64
CA GLY A 74 9.10 -11.67 -7.85
C GLY A 74 9.43 -10.85 -9.11
N VAL A 75 9.47 -9.51 -9.02
CA VAL A 75 9.80 -8.63 -10.16
C VAL A 75 11.32 -8.56 -10.34
N PRO A 76 11.87 -8.66 -11.58
CA PRO A 76 13.31 -8.54 -11.82
C PRO A 76 13.87 -7.17 -11.42
N ASP A 77 15.08 -7.15 -10.86
CA ASP A 77 15.78 -5.92 -10.45
C ASP A 77 15.92 -4.91 -11.59
N SER A 78 16.19 -5.40 -12.81
CA SER A 78 16.34 -4.54 -14.00
C SER A 78 15.06 -3.79 -14.38
N ILE A 79 13.91 -4.25 -13.90
CA ILE A 79 12.61 -3.59 -14.09
C ILE A 79 12.28 -2.72 -12.88
N LEU A 80 12.46 -3.26 -11.67
CA LEU A 80 12.12 -2.57 -10.42
C LEU A 80 12.99 -1.34 -10.18
N PHE A 81 14.29 -1.42 -10.46
CA PHE A 81 15.25 -0.33 -10.26
C PHE A 81 15.60 0.42 -11.54
N LYS A 82 14.82 0.27 -12.63
CA LYS A 82 15.13 0.95 -13.89
C LYS A 82 15.06 2.47 -13.69
N PRO A 83 16.13 3.22 -13.97
CA PRO A 83 16.07 4.68 -13.94
C PRO A 83 15.25 5.18 -15.13
N GLY A 84 14.16 5.89 -14.85
CA GLY A 84 13.29 6.47 -15.88
C GLY A 84 12.03 5.64 -16.17
N ARG A 85 11.36 5.95 -17.28
CA ARG A 85 10.09 5.29 -17.63
C ARG A 85 10.32 3.88 -18.17
N LEU A 86 9.46 2.95 -17.75
CA LEU A 86 9.37 1.63 -18.35
C LEU A 86 8.79 1.73 -19.76
N ASP A 87 9.33 0.96 -20.68
CA ASP A 87 8.70 0.75 -21.99
C ASP A 87 7.46 -0.19 -21.86
N PRO A 88 6.67 -0.38 -22.92
CA PRO A 88 5.46 -1.21 -22.84
C PRO A 88 5.69 -2.66 -22.41
N ASP A 89 6.82 -3.27 -22.80
CA ASP A 89 7.14 -4.66 -22.49
C ASP A 89 7.59 -4.79 -21.03
N GLU A 90 8.45 -3.86 -20.58
CA GLU A 90 8.90 -3.75 -19.21
C GLU A 90 7.74 -3.44 -18.25
N TYR A 91 6.82 -2.56 -18.65
CA TYR A 91 5.61 -2.30 -17.91
C TYR A 91 4.72 -3.56 -17.84
N GLY A 92 4.67 -4.35 -18.91
CA GLY A 92 4.09 -5.68 -18.92
C GLY A 92 4.67 -6.60 -17.84
N LEU A 93 5.99 -6.58 -17.65
CA LEU A 93 6.67 -7.35 -16.61
C LEU A 93 6.38 -6.83 -15.20
N MET A 94 6.31 -5.51 -15.01
CA MET A 94 5.97 -4.88 -13.73
C MET A 94 4.56 -5.25 -13.26
N LYS A 95 3.56 -5.22 -14.15
CA LYS A 95 2.16 -5.58 -13.84
C LYS A 95 1.98 -7.00 -13.31
N ARG A 96 2.96 -7.90 -13.51
CA ARG A 96 2.89 -9.27 -12.99
C ARG A 96 2.97 -9.33 -11.47
N HIS A 97 3.39 -8.27 -10.78
CA HIS A 97 3.43 -8.27 -9.31
C HIS A 97 2.04 -8.56 -8.71
N CYS A 98 0.93 -8.12 -9.31
CA CYS A 98 -0.42 -8.46 -8.82
C CYS A 98 -0.63 -9.98 -8.76
N ALA A 99 -0.27 -10.68 -9.85
CA ALA A 99 -0.42 -12.13 -9.97
C ALA A 99 0.57 -12.88 -9.07
N LEU A 100 1.82 -12.40 -8.99
CA LEU A 100 2.86 -12.96 -8.12
C LEU A 100 2.49 -12.77 -6.65
N GLY A 101 1.94 -11.62 -6.27
CA GLY A 101 1.50 -11.33 -4.91
C GLY A 101 0.38 -12.26 -4.47
N LYS A 102 -0.62 -12.45 -5.35
CA LYS A 102 -1.65 -13.48 -5.14
C LYS A 102 -1.02 -14.87 -4.95
N GLN A 103 -0.11 -15.28 -5.82
CA GLN A 103 0.54 -16.59 -5.72
C GLN A 103 1.34 -16.77 -4.43
N ILE A 104 2.01 -15.71 -3.95
CA ILE A 104 2.75 -15.73 -2.67
C ILE A 104 1.79 -15.90 -1.48
N ILE A 105 0.63 -15.27 -1.53
CA ILE A 105 -0.33 -15.25 -0.41
C ILE A 105 -1.23 -16.51 -0.42
N GLU A 106 -1.57 -17.03 -1.59
CA GLU A 106 -2.45 -18.19 -1.71
C GLU A 106 -1.82 -19.43 -1.05
N PRO A 107 -2.63 -20.26 -0.37
CA PRO A 107 -2.13 -21.48 0.23
C PRO A 107 -1.49 -22.40 -0.82
N ILE A 108 -0.30 -22.91 -0.52
CA ILE A 108 0.42 -23.88 -1.36
C ILE A 108 -0.47 -25.10 -1.60
N SER A 109 -0.63 -25.48 -2.87
CA SER A 109 -1.42 -26.67 -3.22
C SER A 109 -0.75 -27.96 -2.72
N GLU A 110 -1.54 -29.03 -2.53
CA GLU A 110 -0.99 -30.34 -2.14
C GLU A 110 0.09 -30.85 -3.13
N LYS A 111 -0.04 -30.48 -4.41
CA LYS A 111 0.92 -30.83 -5.47
C LYS A 111 2.24 -30.07 -5.34
N GLU A 112 2.20 -28.76 -5.14
CA GLU A 112 3.40 -27.95 -4.89
C GLU A 112 4.08 -28.34 -3.59
N TRP A 113 3.29 -28.68 -2.57
CA TRP A 113 3.80 -29.23 -1.32
C TRP A 113 4.54 -30.56 -1.53
N ALA A 114 4.00 -31.46 -2.36
CA ALA A 114 4.68 -32.71 -2.70
C ALA A 114 6.04 -32.47 -3.37
N ILE A 115 6.17 -31.41 -4.18
CA ILE A 115 7.42 -31.01 -4.83
C ILE A 115 8.41 -30.41 -3.82
N LEU A 116 7.95 -29.54 -2.91
CA LEU A 116 8.80 -28.96 -1.85
C LEU A 116 9.35 -30.02 -0.90
N LYS A 117 8.52 -31.01 -0.52
CA LYS A 117 8.94 -32.17 0.30
C LYS A 117 10.04 -33.02 -0.33
N ALA A 118 10.17 -33.01 -1.66
CA ALA A 118 11.26 -33.73 -2.32
C ALA A 118 12.63 -33.07 -2.09
N HIS A 119 12.67 -31.79 -1.71
CA HIS A 119 13.90 -31.01 -1.53
C HIS A 119 14.24 -30.67 -0.06
N THR A 120 13.34 -30.88 0.90
CA THR A 120 13.61 -30.66 2.34
C THR A 120 13.17 -31.86 3.18
N ARG A 121 14.12 -32.43 3.95
CA ARG A 121 13.88 -33.58 4.83
C ARG A 121 13.33 -33.22 6.22
N ILE A 122 12.99 -31.94 6.44
CA ILE A 122 12.54 -31.41 7.73
C ILE A 122 11.30 -30.55 7.50
N GLY A 123 10.21 -30.91 8.16
CA GLY A 123 8.95 -30.16 8.15
C GLY A 123 7.69 -31.03 8.21
N GLU A 124 7.72 -32.15 8.95
CA GLU A 124 6.55 -33.04 9.07
C GLU A 124 5.47 -32.50 10.03
N SER A 125 5.76 -31.44 10.77
CA SER A 125 4.82 -30.82 11.70
C SER A 125 4.82 -29.32 11.49
N MET A 126 3.63 -28.74 11.30
CA MET A 126 3.35 -27.32 11.08
C MET A 126 3.32 -26.89 9.62
N LEU A 127 2.12 -26.90 9.04
CA LEU A 127 1.46 -25.73 8.45
C LEU A 127 0.17 -26.23 7.79
N HIS A 128 -0.83 -26.56 8.62
CA HIS A 128 -2.21 -26.70 8.15
C HIS A 128 -2.77 -25.29 7.93
N VAL A 129 -2.19 -24.52 7.00
CA VAL A 129 -2.75 -23.22 6.59
C VAL A 129 -3.97 -23.51 5.74
N ARG A 130 -5.04 -23.97 6.39
CA ARG A 130 -6.35 -24.07 5.76
C ARG A 130 -7.00 -22.71 5.86
N SER A 131 -7.21 -22.11 4.67
CA SER A 131 -8.15 -21.01 4.42
C SER A 131 -8.19 -19.93 5.51
N SER A 132 -7.06 -19.25 5.74
CA SER A 132 -7.08 -18.02 6.53
C SER A 132 -7.89 -16.96 5.77
N SER A 133 -8.96 -16.45 6.39
CA SER A 133 -9.80 -15.39 5.80
C SER A 133 -8.97 -14.14 5.48
N LEU A 134 -7.94 -13.88 6.29
CA LEU A 134 -7.00 -12.79 6.07
C LEU A 134 -6.16 -13.01 4.81
N LEU A 135 -5.58 -14.20 4.62
CA LEU A 135 -4.78 -14.50 3.43
C LEU A 135 -5.64 -14.48 2.17
N MET A 136 -6.87 -15.00 2.24
CA MET A 136 -7.81 -14.91 1.11
C MET A 136 -8.16 -13.47 0.75
N LEU A 137 -8.37 -12.61 1.75
CA LEU A 137 -8.63 -11.18 1.55
C LEU A 137 -7.39 -10.49 0.95
N ALA A 138 -6.20 -10.75 1.50
CA ALA A 138 -4.95 -10.18 1.02
C ALA A 138 -4.63 -10.61 -0.42
N ALA A 139 -4.87 -11.88 -0.77
CA ALA A 139 -4.69 -12.39 -2.13
C ALA A 139 -5.62 -11.69 -3.14
N ARG A 140 -6.87 -11.42 -2.74
CA ARG A 140 -7.80 -10.63 -3.56
C ARG A 140 -7.31 -9.20 -3.75
N ILE A 141 -6.93 -8.52 -2.66
CA ILE A 141 -6.39 -7.16 -2.73
C ILE A 141 -5.16 -7.09 -3.63
N ALA A 142 -4.16 -7.95 -3.40
CA ALA A 142 -2.95 -7.99 -4.21
C ALA A 142 -3.25 -8.19 -5.70
N GLN A 143 -4.26 -9.01 -6.04
CA GLN A 143 -4.67 -9.23 -7.42
C GLN A 143 -5.42 -8.03 -8.04
N THR A 144 -6.21 -7.28 -7.27
CA THR A 144 -7.20 -6.35 -7.83
C THR A 144 -7.00 -4.88 -7.52
N HIS A 145 -6.06 -4.49 -6.66
CA HIS A 145 -5.88 -3.08 -6.26
C HIS A 145 -5.43 -2.13 -7.40
N HIS A 146 -4.99 -2.67 -8.55
CA HIS A 146 -4.69 -1.91 -9.76
C HIS A 146 -5.77 -2.02 -10.86
N GLU A 147 -6.89 -2.67 -10.56
CA GLU A 147 -8.07 -2.58 -11.42
C GLU A 147 -8.64 -1.16 -11.37
N ARG A 148 -9.24 -0.72 -12.48
CA ARG A 148 -9.82 0.62 -12.60
C ARG A 148 -11.31 0.51 -12.81
N TRP A 149 -12.07 1.41 -12.19
CA TRP A 149 -13.54 1.40 -12.28
C TRP A 149 -14.06 1.38 -13.73
N ASP A 150 -13.35 2.00 -14.66
CA ASP A 150 -13.65 2.05 -16.10
C ASP A 150 -13.28 0.79 -16.91
N GLY A 151 -12.61 -0.19 -16.31
CA GLY A 151 -12.16 -1.42 -16.97
C GLY A 151 -10.80 -1.32 -17.67
N ARG A 152 -10.09 -0.18 -17.56
CA ARG A 152 -8.76 0.01 -18.17
C ARG A 152 -7.61 -0.41 -17.24
N GLY A 153 -7.94 -1.02 -16.11
CA GLY A 153 -6.97 -1.49 -15.11
C GLY A 153 -6.34 -2.82 -15.49
N TYR A 154 -5.59 -3.38 -14.55
CA TYR A 154 -4.89 -4.65 -14.71
C TYR A 154 -4.87 -5.43 -13.38
N PRO A 155 -4.60 -6.75 -13.41
CA PRO A 155 -4.25 -7.60 -14.56
C PRO A 155 -5.42 -8.23 -15.30
N LEU A 156 -6.63 -8.20 -14.73
CA LEU A 156 -7.80 -8.90 -15.25
C LEU A 156 -8.68 -8.00 -16.13
N GLY A 157 -8.60 -6.67 -15.97
CA GLY A 157 -9.43 -5.72 -16.71
C GLY A 157 -10.87 -5.72 -16.22
N LEU A 158 -11.06 -5.89 -14.90
CA LEU A 158 -12.38 -5.86 -14.26
C LEU A 158 -12.94 -4.44 -14.28
N LYS A 159 -14.27 -4.33 -14.32
CA LYS A 159 -14.98 -3.05 -14.44
C LYS A 159 -16.08 -2.92 -13.39
N GLY A 160 -16.23 -1.72 -12.82
CA GLY A 160 -17.30 -1.43 -11.88
C GLY A 160 -17.30 -2.37 -10.67
N GLU A 161 -18.46 -2.95 -10.38
CA GLU A 161 -18.67 -3.85 -9.25
C GLU A 161 -18.08 -5.25 -9.43
N ASP A 162 -17.61 -5.61 -10.64
CA ASP A 162 -16.84 -6.85 -10.83
C ASP A 162 -15.50 -6.79 -10.07
N ILE A 163 -15.03 -5.58 -9.72
CA ILE A 163 -13.89 -5.37 -8.85
C ILE A 163 -14.34 -5.59 -7.39
N PRO A 164 -13.70 -6.50 -6.64
CA PRO A 164 -13.80 -6.60 -5.19
C PRO A 164 -13.81 -5.24 -4.49
N LEU A 165 -14.73 -5.02 -3.56
CA LEU A 165 -14.83 -3.75 -2.84
C LEU A 165 -13.54 -3.44 -2.08
N GLU A 166 -12.90 -4.43 -1.46
CA GLU A 166 -11.58 -4.29 -0.85
C GLU A 166 -10.49 -3.86 -1.84
N GLY A 167 -10.55 -4.29 -3.11
CA GLY A 167 -9.63 -3.86 -4.15
C GLY A 167 -9.85 -2.39 -4.53
N ARG A 168 -11.11 -1.97 -4.62
CA ARG A 168 -11.49 -0.57 -4.90
C ARG A 168 -11.07 0.38 -3.78
N ILE A 169 -11.23 -0.05 -2.52
CA ILE A 169 -10.81 0.70 -1.33
C ILE A 169 -9.29 0.88 -1.33
N VAL A 170 -8.54 -0.22 -1.51
CA VAL A 170 -7.07 -0.16 -1.48
C VAL A 170 -6.52 0.62 -2.67
N ALA A 171 -7.16 0.60 -3.84
CA ALA A 171 -6.76 1.42 -4.98
C ALA A 171 -6.77 2.94 -4.67
N VAL A 172 -7.77 3.42 -3.93
CA VAL A 172 -7.85 4.84 -3.52
C VAL A 172 -6.80 5.15 -2.45
N ALA A 173 -6.67 4.28 -1.44
CA ALA A 173 -5.71 4.43 -0.36
C ALA A 173 -4.26 4.46 -0.86
N ASP A 174 -3.89 3.52 -1.73
CA ASP A 174 -2.55 3.41 -2.31
C ASP A 174 -2.19 4.63 -3.16
N VAL A 175 -3.09 5.04 -4.09
CA VAL A 175 -2.83 6.21 -4.92
C VAL A 175 -2.70 7.48 -4.08
N PHE A 176 -3.56 7.68 -3.07
CA PHE A 176 -3.43 8.84 -2.19
C PHE A 176 -2.07 8.86 -1.47
N ASP A 177 -1.65 7.74 -0.88
CA ASP A 177 -0.37 7.66 -0.18
C ASP A 177 0.81 7.91 -1.13
N ALA A 178 0.76 7.32 -2.33
CA ALA A 178 1.81 7.45 -3.35
C ALA A 178 1.93 8.88 -3.91
N LEU A 179 0.84 9.65 -3.95
CA LEU A 179 0.84 11.05 -4.38
C LEU A 179 1.35 11.99 -3.28
N SER A 180 0.98 11.71 -2.04
CA SER A 180 1.16 12.62 -0.91
C SER A 180 2.40 12.34 -0.05
N SER A 181 3.13 11.25 -0.33
CA SER A 181 4.36 10.86 0.35
C SER A 181 5.61 11.14 -0.49
N LYS A 182 6.73 11.40 0.20
CA LYS A 182 8.04 11.56 -0.44
C LYS A 182 8.54 10.21 -0.97
N ARG A 183 9.04 10.20 -2.20
CA ARG A 183 9.68 9.04 -2.85
C ARG A 183 11.06 9.42 -3.38
N PRO A 184 12.00 8.48 -3.61
CA PRO A 184 13.37 8.80 -4.04
C PRO A 184 13.50 9.68 -5.29
N TYR A 185 12.48 9.67 -6.15
CA TYR A 185 12.45 10.40 -7.42
C TYR A 185 11.27 11.38 -7.54
N LYS A 186 10.53 11.62 -6.46
CA LYS A 186 9.31 12.44 -6.50
C LYS A 186 9.02 13.06 -5.14
N ASP A 187 8.98 14.40 -5.10
CA ASP A 187 8.51 15.14 -3.94
C ASP A 187 7.00 14.94 -3.72
N PRO A 188 6.53 14.97 -2.46
CA PRO A 188 5.11 14.84 -2.16
C PRO A 188 4.33 15.97 -2.83
N MET A 189 3.20 15.64 -3.46
CA MET A 189 2.32 16.64 -4.04
C MET A 189 1.55 17.39 -2.93
N PRO A 190 1.24 18.68 -3.13
CA PRO A 190 0.30 19.39 -2.26
C PRO A 190 -1.01 18.63 -2.11
N ARG A 191 -1.61 18.68 -0.93
CA ARG A 191 -2.82 17.90 -0.61
C ARG A 191 -3.98 18.29 -1.52
N GLU A 192 -4.12 19.57 -1.83
CA GLU A 192 -5.12 20.10 -2.75
C GLU A 192 -5.01 19.45 -4.12
N GLN A 193 -3.79 19.22 -4.61
CA GLN A 193 -3.54 18.55 -5.87
C GLN A 193 -3.86 17.05 -5.78
N CYS A 194 -3.51 16.39 -4.67
CA CYS A 194 -3.88 14.99 -4.44
C CYS A 194 -5.40 14.80 -4.47
N PHE A 195 -6.14 15.68 -3.80
CA PHE A 195 -7.60 15.68 -3.79
C PHE A 195 -8.20 15.94 -5.17
N SER A 196 -7.63 16.88 -5.94
CA SER A 196 -8.06 17.11 -7.33
C SER A 196 -7.92 15.85 -8.17
N ILE A 197 -6.80 15.14 -8.07
CA ILE A 197 -6.55 13.90 -8.82
C ILE A 197 -7.57 12.80 -8.45
N LEU A 198 -7.87 12.62 -7.16
CA LEU A 198 -8.88 11.66 -6.72
C LEU A 198 -10.27 12.03 -7.24
N GLN A 199 -10.64 13.31 -7.16
CA GLN A 199 -11.93 13.81 -7.60
C GLN A 199 -12.11 13.70 -9.12
N GLU A 200 -11.08 14.02 -9.91
CA GLU A 200 -11.07 13.87 -11.37
C GLU A 200 -11.13 12.38 -11.78
N GLY A 201 -10.51 11.50 -10.98
CA GLY A 201 -10.55 10.05 -11.19
C GLY A 201 -11.88 9.38 -10.81
N ARG A 202 -12.78 10.08 -10.10
CA ARG A 202 -14.07 9.58 -9.63
C ARG A 202 -14.95 9.10 -10.80
N GLY A 203 -15.36 7.83 -10.79
CA GLY A 203 -16.17 7.22 -11.85
C GLY A 203 -15.39 6.79 -13.09
N SER A 204 -14.06 6.96 -13.10
CA SER A 204 -13.19 6.45 -14.15
C SER A 204 -12.08 5.55 -13.58
N GLN A 205 -11.10 6.13 -12.90
CA GLN A 205 -10.08 5.37 -12.21
C GLN A 205 -10.63 4.71 -10.95
N PHE A 206 -11.42 5.47 -10.19
CA PHE A 206 -11.88 5.10 -8.87
C PHE A 206 -13.40 4.91 -8.82
N ASP A 207 -13.83 4.02 -7.95
CA ASP A 207 -15.24 3.88 -7.60
C ASP A 207 -15.77 5.19 -6.99
N PRO A 208 -16.85 5.78 -7.53
CA PRO A 208 -17.51 6.96 -6.96
C PRO A 208 -17.80 6.87 -5.47
N MET A 209 -18.31 5.72 -4.99
CA MET A 209 -18.68 5.55 -3.58
C MET A 209 -17.47 5.56 -2.66
N VAL A 210 -16.36 4.96 -3.12
CA VAL A 210 -15.12 4.89 -2.34
C VAL A 210 -14.45 6.27 -2.26
N VAL A 211 -14.49 7.05 -3.34
CA VAL A 211 -13.98 8.43 -3.32
C VAL A 211 -14.82 9.32 -2.40
N ASP A 212 -16.15 9.19 -2.45
CA ASP A 212 -17.03 9.95 -1.56
C ASP A 212 -16.73 9.61 -0.08
N ALA A 213 -16.60 8.32 0.24
CA ALA A 213 -16.24 7.84 1.57
C ALA A 213 -14.85 8.34 2.02
N PHE A 214 -13.87 8.37 1.11
CA PHE A 214 -12.55 8.94 1.38
C PHE A 214 -12.65 10.41 1.82
N PHE A 215 -13.45 11.22 1.12
CA PHE A 215 -13.60 12.63 1.47
C PHE A 215 -14.33 12.83 2.80
N GLU A 216 -15.31 11.98 3.10
CA GLU A 216 -16.02 11.99 4.39
C GLU A 216 -15.12 11.65 5.59
N CYS A 217 -14.07 10.83 5.41
CA CYS A 217 -13.08 10.52 6.46
C CYS A 217 -11.69 11.14 6.23
N SER A 218 -11.62 12.19 5.42
CA SER A 218 -10.35 12.79 4.98
C SER A 218 -9.54 13.42 6.12
N GLU A 219 -10.20 13.98 7.14
CA GLU A 219 -9.52 14.52 8.32
C GLU A 219 -8.71 13.44 9.07
N GLN A 220 -9.30 12.27 9.32
CA GLN A 220 -8.64 11.15 9.99
C GLN A 220 -7.52 10.54 9.13
N ILE A 221 -7.70 10.54 7.81
CA ILE A 221 -6.68 10.12 6.86
C ILE A 221 -5.46 11.05 6.92
N ILE A 222 -5.70 12.37 6.97
CA ILE A 222 -4.62 13.37 7.09
C ILE A 222 -3.90 13.24 8.43
N GLU A 223 -4.62 13.05 9.53
CA GLU A 223 -4.02 12.82 10.85
C GLU A 223 -3.12 11.57 10.82
N THR A 224 -3.64 10.46 10.29
CA THR A 224 -2.87 9.22 10.11
C THR A 224 -1.62 9.43 9.24
N GLN A 225 -1.73 10.26 8.19
CA GLN A 225 -0.59 10.59 7.33
C GLN A 225 0.51 11.28 8.14
N ILE A 226 0.15 12.34 8.88
CA ILE A 226 1.08 13.17 9.66
C ILE A 226 1.77 12.33 10.73
N ASP A 227 1.01 11.50 11.45
CA ASP A 227 1.52 10.65 12.53
C ASP A 227 2.53 9.60 12.05
N LEU A 228 2.43 9.20 10.78
CA LEU A 228 3.25 8.14 10.16
C LEU A 228 4.18 8.70 9.07
N MET A 229 4.48 9.99 9.07
CA MET A 229 5.54 10.55 8.23
C MET A 229 6.91 10.07 8.72
N ASP A 230 7.79 9.68 7.78
CA ASP A 230 9.13 9.20 8.12
C ASP A 230 10.00 10.29 8.75
N GLU A 231 10.83 9.92 9.73
CA GLU A 231 11.74 10.83 10.44
C GLU A 231 12.74 11.54 9.49
N GLU A 232 13.17 10.90 8.38
CA GLU A 232 14.00 11.54 7.34
C GLU A 232 13.26 12.60 6.50
N SER A 233 11.94 12.72 6.68
CA SER A 233 11.12 13.83 6.16
C SER A 233 10.83 14.89 7.24
N GLN A 234 11.31 14.71 8.48
CA GLN A 234 11.37 15.78 9.48
C GLN A 234 12.65 16.60 9.25
N ILE A 235 12.50 17.81 8.72
CA ILE A 235 13.60 18.78 8.70
C ILE A 235 13.98 19.08 10.16
N PRO A 236 15.26 18.95 10.57
CA PRO A 236 15.69 19.33 11.91
C PRO A 236 15.27 20.78 12.18
N LYS A 237 14.61 21.02 13.32
CA LYS A 237 14.07 22.33 13.72
C LYS A 237 15.11 23.46 13.84
N ASN A 238 16.39 23.17 13.63
CA ASN A 238 17.48 24.14 13.65
C ASN A 238 17.92 24.60 12.25
N ASP A 239 17.46 23.93 11.18
CA ASP A 239 17.84 24.27 9.80
C ASP A 239 16.84 25.22 9.11
N TRP A 240 15.64 25.41 9.67
CA TRP A 240 14.67 26.37 9.12
C TRP A 240 15.13 27.82 9.29
N GLU A 241 15.85 28.15 10.36
CA GLU A 241 16.37 29.50 10.60
C GLU A 241 17.47 29.85 9.60
N ALA A 242 18.32 28.87 9.25
CA ALA A 242 19.35 29.04 8.25
C ALA A 242 18.76 29.18 6.84
N ILE A 243 17.84 28.28 6.46
CA ILE A 243 17.19 28.30 5.13
C ILE A 243 16.31 29.55 4.97
N ALA A 244 15.60 29.99 6.01
CA ALA A 244 14.80 31.21 5.97
C ALA A 244 15.69 32.47 5.89
N ALA A 245 16.85 32.50 6.56
CA ALA A 245 17.78 33.61 6.48
C ALA A 245 18.38 33.76 5.06
N THR A 246 18.78 32.65 4.42
CA THR A 246 19.34 32.67 3.05
C THR A 246 18.31 33.11 2.02
N ALA A 247 17.06 32.63 2.13
CA ALA A 247 15.97 33.01 1.23
C ALA A 247 15.57 34.50 1.34
N ILE A 248 15.72 35.11 2.52
CA ILE A 248 15.44 36.54 2.74
C ILE A 248 16.54 37.40 2.12
N GLU A 249 17.82 37.03 2.28
CA GLU A 249 18.97 37.74 1.69
C GLU A 249 18.96 37.69 0.15
N GLU A 250 18.63 36.54 -0.45
CA GLU A 250 18.51 36.39 -1.90
C GLU A 250 17.36 37.25 -2.48
N SER A 251 16.22 37.35 -1.78
CA SER A 251 15.09 38.17 -2.24
C SER A 251 15.31 39.68 -2.13
N GLN A 252 16.19 40.12 -1.22
CA GLN A 252 16.56 41.52 -1.05
C GLN A 252 17.61 41.93 -2.08
N SER A 253 18.58 41.04 -2.37
CA SER A 253 19.56 41.20 -3.44
C SER A 253 18.93 41.33 -4.83
N GLU A 254 17.87 40.56 -5.13
CA GLU A 254 17.18 40.65 -6.43
C GLU A 254 16.34 41.92 -6.60
N LYS A 255 15.87 42.52 -5.51
CA LYS A 255 15.11 43.79 -5.55
C LYS A 255 16.02 44.99 -5.75
N ASP A 256 17.20 45.00 -5.14
CA ASP A 256 18.18 46.09 -5.29
C ASP A 256 18.90 46.04 -6.65
N SER A 257 18.92 44.89 -7.32
CA SER A 257 19.43 44.72 -8.69
C SER A 257 18.46 45.20 -9.79
N LYS A 258 17.18 45.42 -9.47
CA LYS A 258 16.12 45.77 -10.44
C LYS A 258 15.52 47.16 -10.22
N ALA A 259 16.07 47.95 -9.31
CA ALA A 259 15.79 49.39 -9.11
C ALA A 259 16.95 50.23 -9.63
#